data_AF-A0A2Z6NFU8-F1
#
_entry.id   AF-A0A2Z6NFU8-F1
#
_cell.length_a   1.000
_cell.length_b   1.000
_cell.length_c   1.000
_cell.angle_alpha   90.00
_cell.angle_beta   90.00
_cell.angle_gamma   90.00
#
_symmetry.space_group_name_H-M   'P 1'
#
loop_
_entity.id
_entity.type
_entity.pdbx_description
1 polymer ?
#
loop_
_entity_poly.entity_id
_entity_poly.type
_entity_poly.pdbx_seq_one_letter_code
_entity_poly.pdbx_strand_id
1 'polypeptide(L)'
;MKIPSSSSLGLFLGFLLLSLTPPSMAKFVVEKNSLRVTSPDSIKGTYDSAIGNFGIPQYSGIMAGNVVFRKDNQKGDEDAERDAVGHR
;
A
#
# COMPACT_ATOMS: atom_id res chain seq x y z
N MET A 1 -12.63 53.19 13.43
CA MET A 1 -12.53 51.88 12.76
C MET A 1 -11.08 51.72 12.32
N LYS A 2 -10.28 50.85 12.95
CA LYS A 2 -8.83 50.70 12.66
C LYS A 2 -8.65 49.74 11.48
N ILE A 3 -8.01 50.22 10.41
CA ILE A 3 -7.72 49.44 9.21
C ILE A 3 -6.51 48.53 9.51
N PRO A 4 -6.60 47.21 9.31
CA PRO A 4 -5.49 46.29 9.55
C PRO A 4 -4.31 46.59 8.61
N SER A 5 -3.07 46.42 9.08
CA SER A 5 -1.87 46.68 8.27
C SER A 5 -1.73 45.63 7.15
N SER A 6 -1.17 46.03 6.01
CA SER A 6 -1.00 45.19 4.82
C SER A 6 -0.34 43.83 5.12
N SER A 7 0.61 43.79 6.07
CA SER A 7 1.29 42.56 6.50
C SER A 7 0.37 41.57 7.21
N SER A 8 -0.52 42.07 8.08
CA SER A 8 -1.50 41.20 8.76
C SER A 8 -2.52 40.61 7.79
N LEU A 9 -2.95 41.38 6.77
CA LEU A 9 -3.87 40.88 5.74
C LEU A 9 -3.24 39.76 4.89
N GLY A 10 -1.94 39.87 4.58
CA GLY A 10 -1.20 38.82 3.87
C GLY A 10 -1.11 37.51 4.65
N LEU A 11 -0.88 37.58 5.97
CA LEU A 11 -0.86 36.39 6.84
C LEU A 11 -2.25 35.73 6.93
N PHE A 12 -3.31 36.52 7.08
CA PHE A 12 -4.68 36.00 7.05
C PHE A 12 -5.01 35.34 5.72
N LEU A 13 -4.62 35.96 4.61
CA LEU A 13 -4.87 35.40 3.27
C LEU A 13 -4.07 34.12 3.03
N GLY A 14 -2.82 34.07 3.48
CA GLY A 14 -1.97 32.87 3.41
C GLY A 14 -2.50 31.72 4.29
N PHE A 15 -2.94 32.02 5.51
CA PHE A 15 -3.57 31.03 6.38
C PHE A 15 -4.89 30.53 5.80
N LEU A 16 -5.69 31.42 5.21
CA LEU A 16 -6.94 31.06 4.53
C LEU A 16 -6.65 30.10 3.37
N LEU A 17 -5.69 30.42 2.51
CA LEU A 17 -5.26 29.56 1.40
C LEU A 17 -4.78 28.18 1.88
N LEU A 18 -4.02 28.11 2.97
CA LEU A 18 -3.55 26.85 3.54
C LEU A 18 -4.69 26.03 4.16
N SER A 19 -5.66 26.69 4.80
CA SER A 19 -6.83 26.01 5.38
C SER A 19 -7.78 25.42 4.32
N LEU A 20 -7.67 25.89 3.07
CA LEU A 20 -8.46 25.41 1.94
C LEU A 20 -7.87 24.17 1.25
N THR A 21 -6.64 23.74 1.59
CA THR A 21 -6.09 22.52 1.01
C THR A 21 -6.77 21.29 1.63
N PRO A 22 -7.48 20.46 0.84
CA PRO A 22 -8.10 19.26 1.38
C PRO A 22 -7.00 18.28 1.83
N PRO A 23 -7.18 17.56 2.95
CA PRO A 23 -6.23 16.54 3.36
C PRO A 23 -6.17 15.45 2.29
N SER A 24 -4.99 15.18 1.75
CA SER A 24 -4.78 14.04 0.84
C SER A 24 -4.91 12.75 1.63
N MET A 25 -6.09 12.13 1.60
CA MET A 25 -6.31 10.80 2.17
C MET A 25 -6.04 9.74 1.11
N ALA A 26 -4.84 9.14 1.13
CA ALA A 26 -4.62 7.88 0.44
C ALA A 26 -5.35 6.77 1.22
N LYS A 27 -6.18 5.98 0.53
CA LYS A 27 -6.87 4.83 1.12
C LYS A 27 -6.47 3.58 0.37
N PHE A 28 -6.06 2.56 1.10
CA PHE A 28 -5.90 1.23 0.54
C PHE A 28 -7.27 0.59 0.41
N VAL A 29 -7.75 0.48 -0.83
CA VAL A 29 -8.98 -0.27 -1.13
C VAL A 29 -8.59 -1.72 -1.36
N VAL A 30 -9.18 -2.60 -0.55
CA VAL A 30 -8.97 -4.04 -0.62
C VAL A 30 -10.29 -4.74 -0.92
N GLU A 31 -10.20 -5.81 -1.71
CA GLU A 31 -11.33 -6.69 -2.04
C GLU A 31 -11.18 -8.00 -1.29
N LYS A 32 -12.30 -8.56 -0.83
CA LYS A 32 -12.32 -9.90 -0.23
C LYS A 32 -12.14 -10.93 -1.35
N ASN A 33 -11.16 -11.82 -1.18
CA ASN A 33 -10.92 -12.93 -2.10
C ASN A 33 -10.45 -14.16 -1.32
N SER A 34 -10.05 -15.20 -2.04
CA SER A 34 -9.51 -16.44 -1.50
C SER A 34 -8.08 -16.67 -1.96
N LEU A 35 -7.24 -17.15 -1.05
CA LEU A 35 -5.91 -17.65 -1.34
C LEU A 35 -5.93 -19.18 -1.17
N ARG A 36 -5.37 -19.89 -2.16
CA ARG A 36 -5.32 -21.35 -2.13
C ARG A 36 -3.90 -21.84 -1.86
N VAL A 37 -3.73 -22.56 -0.75
CA VAL A 37 -2.48 -23.28 -0.45
C VAL A 37 -2.60 -24.68 -1.03
N THR A 38 -1.72 -25.01 -1.97
CA THR A 38 -1.70 -26.31 -2.65
C THR A 38 -0.81 -27.33 -1.97
N SER A 39 0.19 -26.89 -1.19
CA SER A 39 1.16 -27.71 -0.48
C SER A 39 1.86 -26.92 0.65
N PRO A 40 2.41 -27.61 1.68
CA PRO A 40 2.29 -29.03 1.98
C PRO A 40 0.89 -29.40 2.51
N ASP A 41 0.56 -30.70 2.56
CA ASP A 41 -0.77 -31.18 2.93
C ASP A 41 -1.22 -30.74 4.35
N SER A 42 -0.27 -30.47 5.25
CA SER A 42 -0.55 -29.99 6.62
C SER A 42 -1.24 -28.63 6.67
N ILE A 43 -1.07 -27.78 5.65
CA ILE A 43 -1.64 -26.44 5.57
C ILE A 43 -2.42 -26.21 4.26
N LYS A 44 -2.73 -27.29 3.55
CA LYS A 44 -3.45 -27.22 2.27
C LYS A 44 -4.89 -26.82 2.52
N GLY A 45 -5.37 -25.87 1.73
CA GLY A 45 -6.73 -25.35 1.90
C GLY A 45 -6.97 -24.06 1.14
N THR A 46 -8.20 -23.56 1.27
CA THR A 46 -8.61 -22.24 0.80
C THR A 46 -8.82 -21.36 2.02
N TYR A 47 -8.21 -20.17 2.00
CA TYR A 47 -8.21 -19.22 3.11
C TYR A 47 -8.72 -17.87 2.63
N ASP A 48 -9.36 -17.13 3.52
CA ASP A 48 -9.77 -15.76 3.24
C ASP A 48 -8.52 -14.87 3.04
N SER A 49 -8.61 -13.99 2.06
CA SER A 49 -7.55 -13.06 1.71
C SER A 49 -8.12 -11.69 1.36
N ALA A 50 -7.28 -10.68 1.49
CA ALA A 50 -7.56 -9.33 1.02
C ALA A 50 -6.59 -9.03 -0.12
N ILE A 51 -7.13 -8.64 -1.28
CA ILE A 51 -6.32 -8.24 -2.44
C ILE A 51 -6.46 -6.74 -2.61
N GLY A 52 -5.33 -6.04 -2.61
CA GLY A 52 -5.30 -4.62 -2.96
C GLY A 52 -5.67 -4.42 -4.43
N ASN A 53 -6.48 -3.41 -4.72
CA ASN A 53 -6.84 -3.05 -6.10
C ASN A 53 -5.73 -2.21 -6.77
N PHE A 54 -4.48 -2.63 -6.59
CA PHE A 54 -3.29 -1.99 -7.15
C PHE A 54 -2.28 -3.08 -7.54
N GLY A 55 -1.49 -2.84 -8.59
CA GLY A 55 -0.50 -3.81 -9.07
C GLY A 55 -1.09 -5.09 -9.68
N ILE A 56 -2.41 -5.20 -9.80
CA ILE A 56 -3.11 -6.30 -10.48
C ILE A 56 -3.41 -5.91 -11.95
N PRO A 57 -3.38 -6.87 -12.89
CA PRO A 57 -3.75 -6.59 -14.29
C PRO A 57 -5.25 -6.26 -14.42
N GLN A 58 -5.63 -5.55 -15.50
CA GLN A 58 -7.04 -5.20 -15.79
C GLN A 58 -7.89 -6.38 -16.30
N TYR A 59 -7.43 -7.62 -16.11
CA TYR A 59 -8.12 -8.84 -16.49
C TYR A 59 -8.08 -9.84 -15.33
N SER A 60 -9.04 -10.77 -15.31
CA SER A 60 -9.08 -11.84 -14.30
C SER A 60 -8.01 -12.88 -14.56
N GLY A 61 -7.35 -13.36 -13.51
CA GLY A 61 -6.30 -14.38 -13.62
C GLY A 61 -5.90 -14.96 -12.27
N ILE A 62 -5.10 -16.02 -12.32
CA ILE A 62 -4.54 -16.70 -11.14
C ILE A 62 -3.02 -16.64 -11.24
N MET A 63 -2.36 -16.28 -10.14
CA MET A 63 -0.92 -16.38 -9.99
C MET A 63 -0.60 -17.55 -9.06
N ALA A 64 0.25 -18.48 -9.51
CA ALA A 64 0.75 -19.59 -8.71
C ALA A 64 2.26 -19.45 -8.50
N GLY A 65 2.74 -19.77 -7.30
CA GLY A 65 4.15 -19.68 -6.94
C GLY A 65 4.42 -20.23 -5.55
N ASN A 66 5.67 -20.15 -5.11
CA ASN A 66 6.10 -20.60 -3.80
C ASN A 66 6.24 -19.42 -2.84
N VAL A 67 5.90 -19.64 -1.57
CA VAL A 67 6.08 -18.66 -0.51
C VAL A 67 7.44 -18.86 0.15
N VAL A 68 8.25 -17.81 0.24
CA VAL A 68 9.56 -17.82 0.88
C VAL A 68 9.60 -16.75 1.97
N PHE A 69 9.86 -17.15 3.21
CA PHE A 69 10.04 -16.22 4.33
C PHE A 69 11.53 -15.91 4.52
N ARG A 70 11.91 -14.64 4.34
CA ARG A 70 13.29 -14.18 4.48
C ARG A 70 13.64 -13.91 5.94
N LYS A 71 14.79 -14.40 6.40
CA LYS A 71 15.22 -14.26 7.81
C LYS A 71 15.84 -12.89 8.10
N ASP A 72 16.51 -12.34 7.11
CA ASP A 72 17.29 -11.11 7.10
C ASP A 72 16.45 -9.85 6.86
N ASN A 73 15.44 -9.92 5.98
CA ASN A 73 14.53 -8.79 5.71
C ASN A 73 13.05 -9.19 5.88
N GLN A 74 12.65 -9.46 7.12
CA GLN A 74 11.30 -9.91 7.44
C GLN A 74 10.22 -8.85 7.19
N LYS A 75 10.59 -7.56 7.22
CA LYS A 75 9.68 -6.42 7.05
C LYS A 75 9.54 -5.97 5.59
N GLY A 76 10.52 -6.28 4.73
CA GLY A 76 10.53 -5.87 3.33
C GLY A 76 10.96 -4.42 3.12
N ASP A 77 11.70 -3.84 4.06
CA ASP A 77 12.11 -2.43 4.01
C ASP A 77 13.43 -2.21 3.23
N GLU A 78 14.20 -3.28 3.03
CA GLU A 78 15.48 -3.28 2.29
C GLU A 78 15.34 -3.82 0.87
N ASP A 79 16.13 -3.27 -0.05
CA ASP A 79 16.14 -3.69 -1.46
C ASP A 79 16.57 -5.15 -1.61
N ALA A 80 15.73 -5.92 -2.27
CA ALA A 80 15.97 -7.32 -2.57
C ALA A 80 16.82 -7.47 -3.85
N GLU A 81 18.13 -7.24 -3.78
CA GLU A 81 19.04 -7.55 -4.88
C GLU A 81 19.17 -9.09 -5.03
N ARG A 82 18.49 -9.63 -6.04
CA ARG A 82 18.60 -10.98 -6.66
C ARG A 82 19.39 -12.09 -5.94
N ASP A 83 18.79 -12.67 -4.90
CA ASP A 83 19.04 -14.08 -4.52
C ASP A 83 18.07 -15.08 -5.19
N ALA A 84 17.39 -14.67 -6.26
CA ALA A 84 16.33 -15.47 -6.91
C ALA A 84 16.84 -16.66 -7.76
N VAL A 85 18.11 -17.06 -7.63
CA VAL A 85 18.67 -18.25 -8.27
C VAL A 85 19.30 -19.17 -7.21
N GLY A 86 18.50 -20.09 -6.69
CA GLY A 86 18.93 -21.16 -5.78
C GLY A 86 17.74 -21.56 -4.90
N HIS A 87 17.18 -22.76 -4.93
CA HIS A 87 17.69 -24.08 -5.28
C HIS A 87 16.53 -24.82 -5.96
N ARG A 88 16.78 -25.40 -7.15
CA ARG A 88 16.04 -26.62 -7.53
C ARG A 88 16.45 -27.75 -6.60
#